data_AF-A0A444TXR6-F1
#
_entry.id   AF-A0A444TXR6-F1
#
_cell.length_a   1.000
_cell.length_b   1.000
_cell.length_c   1.000
_cell.angle_alpha   90.00
_cell.angle_beta   90.00
_cell.angle_gamma   90.00
#
_symmetry.space_group_name_H-M   'P 1'
#
loop_
_entity.id
_entity.type
_entity.pdbx_description
1 polymer ?
#
loop_
_entity_poly.entity_id
_entity_poly.type
_entity_poly.pdbx_seq_one_letter_code
_entity_poly.pdbx_strand_id
1 'polypeptide(L)'
;MNGRAFEPSLMNGPAFEPSLMNGGAFEPSLMNGGAFEPSLMNGGAFEPSLMNGGAFEPSLMNGGAFEPSLMNGGAFEPSLMNGGAFEPSLMNGGAFEPSLMNGGAFEPSLMNGGAFEPSLMNGGALEPSLMNGGAFEPSLMNGRAFEPSLMNGRAFEPSLMNGRAFEPSLINGPAFEPSLINGPAFEPSLMNGCAFEPSLMNGVAFEPSLMNGRAFEPSLNRWTCI
;
A
#
# COMPACT_ATOMS: atom_id res chain seq x y z
N MET A 1 19.49 -17.66 7.72
CA MET A 1 19.12 -18.26 9.02
C MET A 1 18.10 -19.35 8.76
N ASN A 2 18.30 -20.56 9.32
CA ASN A 2 17.38 -21.69 9.14
C ASN A 2 16.81 -22.13 10.51
N GLY A 3 15.49 -22.01 10.70
CA GLY A 3 14.72 -22.89 11.61
C GLY A 3 14.49 -22.48 13.07
N ARG A 4 14.64 -21.21 13.48
CA ARG A 4 14.26 -20.70 14.83
C ARG A 4 13.90 -19.21 14.79
N ALA A 5 13.10 -18.76 15.76
CA ALA A 5 12.88 -17.33 16.00
C ALA A 5 14.20 -16.62 16.37
N PHE A 6 14.40 -15.41 15.85
CA PHE A 6 15.57 -14.57 16.12
C PHE A 6 15.12 -13.18 16.57
N GLU A 7 15.41 -12.85 17.82
CA GLU A 7 14.85 -11.70 18.54
C GLU A 7 15.98 -10.81 19.11
N PRO A 8 16.77 -10.12 18.27
CA PRO A 8 17.83 -9.24 18.77
C PRO A 8 17.20 -7.95 19.29
N SER A 9 17.61 -7.49 20.48
CA SER A 9 17.04 -6.24 21.03
C SER A 9 17.41 -4.99 20.20
N LEU A 10 18.54 -5.02 19.48
CA LEU A 10 19.04 -3.88 18.72
C LEU A 10 19.85 -4.33 17.51
N MET A 11 19.52 -3.80 16.34
CA MET A 11 20.37 -3.83 15.15
C MET A 11 20.70 -2.41 14.72
N ASN A 12 21.99 -2.06 14.86
CA ASN A 12 22.57 -0.79 14.42
C ASN A 12 23.74 -1.08 13.49
N GLY A 13 23.79 -0.47 12.31
CA GLY A 13 24.89 -0.66 11.38
C GLY A 13 24.63 -0.04 10.00
N PRO A 14 25.56 -0.13 9.04
CA PRO A 14 25.38 0.43 7.71
C PRO A 14 24.53 -0.44 6.76
N ALA A 15 24.58 -1.77 6.89
CA ALA A 15 23.76 -2.71 6.10
C ALA A 15 23.74 -4.11 6.73
N PHE A 16 22.67 -4.87 6.50
CA PHE A 16 22.55 -6.28 6.84
C PHE A 16 21.92 -7.07 5.67
N GLU A 17 22.73 -7.90 5.01
CA GLU A 17 22.40 -8.51 3.71
C GLU A 17 22.49 -10.06 3.76
N PRO A 18 21.57 -10.76 4.44
CA PRO A 18 21.60 -12.21 4.51
C PRO A 18 21.05 -12.83 3.21
N SER A 19 21.78 -13.76 2.59
CA SER A 19 21.31 -14.37 1.33
C SER A 19 20.01 -15.19 1.47
N LEU A 20 19.72 -15.74 2.66
CA LEU A 20 18.53 -16.54 2.91
C LEU A 20 18.06 -16.44 4.36
N MET A 21 16.77 -16.18 4.55
CA MET A 21 16.04 -16.31 5.79
C MET A 21 14.88 -17.27 5.59
N ASN A 22 14.93 -18.44 6.26
CA ASN A 22 13.96 -19.51 6.05
C ASN A 22 13.51 -20.08 7.40
N GLY A 23 12.20 -20.06 7.66
CA GLY A 23 11.56 -20.65 8.83
C GLY A 23 11.95 -20.02 10.18
N GLY A 24 11.01 -19.31 10.79
CA GLY A 24 11.12 -18.66 12.11
C GLY A 24 10.72 -17.18 12.07
N ALA A 25 10.23 -16.64 13.20
CA ALA A 25 9.94 -15.21 13.34
C ALA A 25 11.23 -14.40 13.53
N PHE A 26 11.28 -13.18 13.00
CA PHE A 26 12.40 -12.26 13.16
C PHE A 26 11.87 -10.96 13.79
N GLU A 27 12.10 -10.78 15.08
CA GLU A 27 11.40 -9.79 15.91
C GLU A 27 12.39 -8.88 16.65
N PRO A 28 13.08 -7.96 15.95
CA PRO A 28 14.00 -7.07 16.62
C PRO A 28 13.27 -5.89 17.25
N SER A 29 13.61 -5.52 18.49
CA SER A 29 12.94 -4.39 19.14
C SER A 29 13.24 -3.05 18.44
N LEU A 30 14.46 -2.87 17.94
CA LEU A 30 14.87 -1.67 17.21
C LEU A 30 15.82 -2.00 16.06
N MET A 31 15.47 -1.53 14.87
CA MET A 31 16.36 -1.37 13.73
C MET A 31 16.62 0.12 13.50
N ASN A 32 17.87 0.56 13.64
CA ASN A 32 18.22 1.96 13.46
C ASN A 32 19.49 2.12 12.61
N GLY A 33 19.32 2.78 11.46
CA GLY A 33 20.38 2.97 10.49
C GLY A 33 20.72 1.70 9.71
N GLY A 34 20.89 1.87 8.39
CA GLY A 34 21.37 0.88 7.44
C GLY A 34 20.28 0.16 6.64
N ALA A 35 20.65 -0.37 5.48
CA ALA A 35 19.75 -1.15 4.62
C ALA A 35 19.63 -2.60 5.11
N PHE A 36 18.46 -3.21 4.98
CA PHE A 36 18.21 -4.61 5.25
C PHE A 36 17.76 -5.28 3.95
N GLU A 37 18.64 -6.05 3.32
CA GLU A 37 18.49 -6.52 1.93
C GLU A 37 18.67 -8.05 1.84
N PRO A 38 17.71 -8.85 2.33
CA PRO A 38 17.79 -10.29 2.19
C PRO A 38 17.42 -10.71 0.77
N SER A 39 18.18 -11.61 0.15
CA SER A 39 17.82 -12.10 -1.20
C SER A 39 16.53 -12.93 -1.18
N LEU A 40 16.26 -13.67 -0.10
CA LEU A 40 15.05 -14.47 0.05
C LEU A 40 14.60 -14.56 1.51
N MET A 41 13.34 -14.23 1.74
CA MET A 41 12.60 -14.48 2.99
C MET A 41 11.47 -15.48 2.73
N ASN A 42 11.49 -16.62 3.40
CA ASN A 42 10.51 -17.69 3.19
C ASN A 42 9.95 -18.21 4.54
N GLY A 43 8.62 -18.18 4.69
CA GLY A 43 7.89 -18.89 5.73
C GLY A 43 8.17 -18.47 7.19
N GLY A 44 8.15 -17.17 7.48
CA GLY A 44 8.29 -16.63 8.83
C GLY A 44 7.73 -15.21 8.95
N ALA A 45 7.38 -14.78 10.16
CA ALA A 45 6.95 -13.41 10.43
C ALA A 45 8.16 -12.48 10.63
N PHE A 46 8.03 -11.23 10.25
CA PHE A 46 9.04 -10.20 10.47
C PHE A 46 8.36 -9.02 11.18
N GLU A 47 8.66 -8.83 12.47
CA GLU A 47 7.85 -7.99 13.37
C GLU A 47 8.75 -7.06 14.23
N PRO A 48 9.41 -6.06 13.64
CA PRO A 48 10.20 -5.13 14.42
C PRO A 48 9.29 -4.13 15.15
N SER A 49 9.59 -3.79 16.39
CA SER A 49 8.81 -2.74 17.07
C SER A 49 9.05 -1.36 16.46
N LEU A 50 10.29 -1.08 16.02
CA LEU A 50 10.66 0.19 15.39
C LEU A 50 11.72 -0.01 14.30
N MET A 51 11.43 0.53 13.11
CA MET A 51 12.40 0.79 12.05
C MET A 51 12.61 2.29 11.84
N ASN A 52 13.85 2.75 11.87
CA ASN A 52 14.19 4.16 11.69
C ASN A 52 15.35 4.36 10.70
N GLY A 53 15.10 5.14 9.63
CA GLY A 53 16.13 5.71 8.76
C GLY A 53 16.94 4.72 7.90
N GLY A 54 16.37 3.56 7.55
CA GLY A 54 16.99 2.54 6.70
C GLY A 54 16.03 2.00 5.63
N ALA A 55 16.57 1.45 4.55
CA ALA A 55 15.79 0.79 3.49
C ALA A 55 15.58 -0.69 3.81
N PHE A 56 14.44 -1.25 3.41
CA PHE A 56 14.14 -2.68 3.48
C PHE A 56 13.83 -3.19 2.07
N GLU A 57 14.77 -3.92 1.47
CA GLU A 57 14.76 -4.25 0.04
C GLU A 57 14.98 -5.76 -0.21
N PRO A 58 14.02 -6.62 0.19
CA PRO A 58 14.14 -8.04 -0.06
C PRO A 58 13.86 -8.33 -1.55
N SER A 59 14.66 -9.18 -2.19
CA SER A 59 14.34 -9.57 -3.58
C SER A 59 13.08 -10.42 -3.67
N LEU A 60 12.82 -11.26 -2.66
CA LEU A 60 11.63 -12.11 -2.60
C LEU A 60 11.17 -12.34 -1.15
N MET A 61 9.90 -12.07 -0.89
CA MET A 61 9.18 -12.47 0.33
C MET A 61 8.06 -13.45 -0.01
N ASN A 62 8.07 -14.64 0.61
CA ASN A 62 7.08 -15.69 0.34
C ASN A 62 6.47 -16.25 1.64
N GLY A 63 5.14 -16.19 1.75
CA GLY A 63 4.34 -16.92 2.75
C GLY A 63 4.58 -16.51 4.22
N GLY A 64 4.97 -15.26 4.48
CA GLY A 64 5.23 -14.71 5.81
C GLY A 64 4.52 -13.38 6.05
N ALA A 65 4.27 -13.02 7.31
CA ALA A 65 3.73 -11.73 7.68
C ALA A 65 4.83 -10.70 7.91
N PHE A 66 4.55 -9.43 7.64
CA PHE A 66 5.44 -8.32 7.91
C PHE A 66 4.64 -7.25 8.67
N GLU A 67 4.92 -7.11 9.98
CA GLU A 67 4.07 -6.37 10.93
C GLU A 67 4.88 -5.45 11.85
N PRO A 68 5.53 -4.40 11.32
CA PRO A 68 6.24 -3.46 12.16
C PRO A 68 5.28 -2.53 12.89
N SER A 69 5.51 -2.25 14.17
CA SER A 69 4.67 -1.26 14.87
C SER A 69 4.89 0.16 14.34
N LEU A 70 6.13 0.51 13.99
CA LEU A 70 6.47 1.83 13.46
C LEU A 70 7.61 1.76 12.42
N MET A 71 7.36 2.34 11.25
CA MET A 71 8.38 2.71 10.27
C MET A 71 8.50 4.22 10.16
N ASN A 72 9.73 4.73 10.24
CA ASN A 72 10.01 6.16 10.12
C ASN A 72 11.18 6.44 9.15
N GLY A 73 10.91 7.21 8.09
CA GLY A 73 11.93 7.80 7.21
C GLY A 73 12.77 6.81 6.40
N GLY A 74 12.25 5.61 6.12
CA GLY A 74 12.91 4.54 5.35
C GLY A 74 12.09 4.12 4.13
N ALA A 75 12.74 3.54 3.13
CA ALA A 75 12.08 2.96 1.96
C ALA A 75 11.79 1.47 2.17
N PHE A 76 10.71 0.98 1.58
CA PHE A 76 10.34 -0.43 1.59
C PHE A 76 10.09 -0.86 0.14
N GLU A 77 11.04 -1.59 -0.45
CA GLU A 77 11.10 -1.83 -1.91
C GLU A 77 11.35 -3.32 -2.24
N PRO A 78 10.42 -4.22 -1.91
CA PRO A 78 10.56 -5.62 -2.27
C PRO A 78 10.32 -5.81 -3.77
N SER A 79 11.16 -6.60 -4.45
CA SER A 79 10.89 -6.92 -5.86
C SER A 79 9.64 -7.80 -6.02
N LEU A 80 9.42 -8.74 -5.11
CA LEU A 80 8.26 -9.64 -5.13
C LEU A 80 7.79 -10.01 -3.72
N MET A 81 6.50 -9.80 -3.48
CA MET A 81 5.76 -10.36 -2.36
C MET A 81 4.73 -11.38 -2.82
N ASN A 82 4.69 -12.55 -2.18
CA ASN A 82 3.72 -13.59 -2.48
C ASN A 82 3.12 -14.20 -1.20
N GLY A 83 1.78 -14.16 -1.09
CA GLY A 83 1.01 -14.91 -0.10
C GLY A 83 1.21 -14.53 1.37
N GLY A 84 1.71 -13.32 1.64
CA GLY A 84 1.96 -12.78 2.99
C GLY A 84 1.08 -11.58 3.33
N ALA A 85 0.92 -11.27 4.61
CA ALA A 85 0.26 -10.05 5.08
C ALA A 85 1.28 -8.94 5.33
N PHE A 86 0.88 -7.69 5.07
CA PHE A 86 1.67 -6.51 5.38
C PHE A 86 0.81 -5.54 6.21
N GLU A 87 1.09 -5.46 7.51
CA GLU A 87 0.20 -4.82 8.49
C GLU A 87 0.98 -3.88 9.45
N PRO A 88 1.62 -2.81 8.95
CA PRO A 88 2.29 -1.87 9.83
C PRO A 88 1.27 -1.01 10.59
N SER A 89 1.51 -0.75 11.87
CA SER A 89 0.61 0.17 12.61
C SER A 89 0.81 1.63 12.18
N LEU A 90 2.05 2.04 11.90
CA LEU A 90 2.34 3.41 11.45
C LEU A 90 3.52 3.44 10.48
N MET A 91 3.31 4.09 9.34
CA MET A 91 4.34 4.45 8.36
C MET A 91 4.43 5.97 8.25
N ASN A 92 5.62 6.53 8.45
CA ASN A 92 5.84 7.97 8.39
C ASN A 92 7.04 8.34 7.50
N GLY A 93 6.82 9.17 6.48
CA GLY A 93 7.85 9.81 5.68
C GLY A 93 8.72 8.88 4.82
N GLY A 94 8.26 7.66 4.55
CA GLY A 94 8.96 6.63 3.77
C GLY A 94 8.23 6.27 2.47
N ALA A 95 8.95 5.70 1.50
CA ALA A 95 8.37 5.19 0.26
C ALA A 95 8.03 3.70 0.38
N PHE A 96 6.96 3.27 -0.28
CA PHE A 96 6.56 1.87 -0.40
C PHE A 96 6.39 1.54 -1.87
N GLU A 97 7.38 0.85 -2.45
CA GLU A 97 7.50 0.67 -3.91
C GLU A 97 7.76 -0.80 -4.29
N PRO A 98 6.83 -1.72 -4.00
CA PRO A 98 6.96 -3.09 -4.41
C PRO A 98 6.80 -3.22 -5.93
N SER A 99 7.66 -3.99 -6.61
CA SER A 99 7.43 -4.24 -8.05
C SER A 99 6.22 -5.15 -8.28
N LEU A 100 6.01 -6.16 -7.41
CA LEU A 100 4.90 -7.10 -7.54
C LEU A 100 4.40 -7.60 -6.17
N MET A 101 3.09 -7.48 -5.94
CA MET A 101 2.39 -8.06 -4.80
C MET A 101 1.33 -9.05 -5.26
N ASN A 102 1.40 -10.30 -4.81
CA ASN A 102 0.43 -11.35 -5.16
C ASN A 102 -0.17 -12.01 -3.92
N GLY A 103 -1.51 -12.05 -3.84
CA GLY A 103 -2.26 -12.94 -2.94
C GLY A 103 -2.13 -12.66 -1.44
N GLY A 104 -1.78 -11.44 -1.06
CA GLY A 104 -1.60 -10.99 0.33
C GLY A 104 -2.56 -9.86 0.73
N ALA A 105 -2.68 -9.58 2.03
CA ALA A 105 -3.41 -8.43 2.56
C ALA A 105 -2.44 -7.26 2.82
N PHE A 106 -2.92 -6.03 2.59
CA PHE A 106 -2.18 -4.81 2.89
C PHE A 106 -3.05 -3.90 3.76
N GLU A 107 -2.77 -3.87 5.07
CA GLU A 107 -3.67 -3.27 6.06
C GLU A 107 -2.91 -2.34 7.03
N PRO A 108 -2.28 -1.26 6.53
CA PRO A 108 -1.64 -0.30 7.41
C PRO A 108 -2.70 0.49 8.20
N SER A 109 -2.50 0.68 9.51
CA SER A 109 -3.42 1.54 10.28
C SER A 109 -3.24 3.03 9.94
N LEU A 110 -2.01 3.49 9.69
CA LEU A 110 -1.75 4.88 9.36
C LEU A 110 -0.53 5.04 8.44
N MET A 111 -0.71 5.75 7.34
CA MET A 111 0.34 6.19 6.43
C MET A 111 0.40 7.73 6.37
N ASN A 112 1.52 8.31 6.72
CA ASN A 112 1.75 9.77 6.68
C ASN A 112 2.95 10.14 5.81
N GLY A 113 2.74 11.06 4.85
CA GLY A 113 3.82 11.81 4.18
C GLY A 113 4.77 10.99 3.29
N GLY A 114 4.37 9.78 2.88
CA GLY A 114 5.14 8.87 2.04
C GLY A 114 4.49 8.60 0.67
N ALA A 115 5.23 8.02 -0.26
CA ALA A 115 4.71 7.56 -1.55
C ALA A 115 4.34 6.07 -1.48
N PHE A 116 3.25 5.69 -2.15
CA PHE A 116 2.85 4.31 -2.33
C PHE A 116 2.72 4.01 -3.84
N GLU A 117 3.72 3.37 -4.41
CA GLU A 117 3.89 3.23 -5.87
C GLU A 117 4.16 1.77 -6.28
N PRO A 118 3.23 0.85 -6.02
CA PRO A 118 3.37 -0.52 -6.48
C PRO A 118 3.24 -0.61 -8.01
N SER A 119 4.13 -1.35 -8.69
CA SER A 119 3.95 -1.55 -10.14
C SER A 119 2.77 -2.48 -10.44
N LEU A 120 2.62 -3.57 -9.67
CA LEU A 120 1.55 -4.54 -9.86
C LEU A 120 1.06 -5.14 -8.54
N MET A 121 -0.25 -5.07 -8.32
CA MET A 121 -0.94 -5.74 -7.21
C MET A 121 -1.99 -6.72 -7.74
N ASN A 122 -1.90 -8.00 -7.40
CA ASN A 122 -2.90 -9.01 -7.77
C ASN A 122 -3.47 -9.75 -6.55
N GLY A 123 -4.78 -9.94 -6.52
CA GLY A 123 -5.47 -10.97 -5.72
C GLY A 123 -5.67 -10.69 -4.23
N GLY A 124 -5.18 -9.56 -3.71
CA GLY A 124 -5.27 -9.13 -2.32
C GLY A 124 -6.41 -8.17 -2.00
N ALA A 125 -6.58 -7.90 -0.70
CA ALA A 125 -7.34 -6.76 -0.16
C ALA A 125 -6.36 -5.65 0.26
N LEU A 126 -6.76 -4.40 0.03
CA LEU A 126 -6.00 -3.20 0.38
C LEU A 126 -6.88 -2.33 1.28
N GLU A 127 -6.67 -2.38 2.60
CA GLU A 127 -7.58 -1.79 3.60
C GLU A 127 -6.83 -0.86 4.57
N PRO A 128 -6.24 0.24 4.09
CA PRO A 128 -5.58 1.20 4.97
C PRO A 128 -6.62 1.99 5.77
N SER A 129 -6.45 2.12 7.09
CA SER A 129 -7.40 2.92 7.89
C SER A 129 -7.25 4.42 7.60
N LEU A 130 -6.03 4.94 7.47
CA LEU A 130 -5.80 6.35 7.16
C LEU A 130 -4.55 6.54 6.28
N MET A 131 -4.75 7.18 5.13
CA MET A 131 -3.69 7.67 4.24
C MET A 131 -3.67 9.19 4.24
N ASN A 132 -2.54 9.81 4.59
CA ASN A 132 -2.43 11.27 4.74
C ASN A 132 -1.14 11.84 4.14
N GLY A 133 -1.25 12.91 3.34
CA GLY A 133 -0.12 13.73 2.87
C GLY A 133 0.79 13.13 1.80
N GLY A 134 0.52 11.91 1.33
CA GLY A 134 1.29 11.18 0.32
C GLY A 134 0.66 11.14 -1.08
N ALA A 135 1.38 10.53 -2.02
CA ALA A 135 0.89 10.12 -3.34
C ALA A 135 0.62 8.60 -3.34
N PHE A 136 -0.45 8.19 -4.03
CA PHE A 136 -0.80 6.79 -4.22
C PHE A 136 -0.93 6.52 -5.73
N GLU A 137 0.09 5.88 -6.32
CA GLU A 137 0.23 5.75 -7.78
C GLU A 137 0.54 4.29 -8.23
N PRO A 138 -0.37 3.33 -8.01
CA PRO A 138 -0.22 2.00 -8.59
C PRO A 138 -0.26 2.01 -10.12
N SER A 139 0.66 1.30 -10.80
CA SER A 139 0.48 1.13 -12.26
C SER A 139 -0.68 0.19 -12.59
N LEU A 140 -0.81 -0.92 -11.86
CA LEU A 140 -1.89 -1.89 -12.05
C LEU A 140 -2.37 -2.48 -10.72
N MET A 141 -3.65 -2.28 -10.41
CA MET A 141 -4.36 -2.97 -9.33
C MET A 141 -5.35 -3.96 -9.90
N ASN A 142 -5.17 -5.24 -9.58
CA ASN A 142 -6.04 -6.34 -9.96
C ASN A 142 -6.50 -7.11 -8.72
N GLY A 143 -7.41 -6.52 -7.94
CA GLY A 143 -7.71 -6.94 -6.56
C GLY A 143 -9.15 -7.36 -6.34
N ARG A 144 -9.41 -7.95 -5.17
CA ARG A 144 -10.80 -8.17 -4.74
C ARG A 144 -11.43 -6.87 -4.25
N ALA A 145 -10.72 -6.11 -3.42
CA ALA A 145 -11.23 -4.91 -2.79
C ALA A 145 -10.12 -3.90 -2.48
N PHE A 146 -10.45 -2.61 -2.57
CA PHE A 146 -9.68 -1.50 -2.03
C PHE A 146 -10.63 -0.63 -1.19
N GLU A 147 -10.44 -0.62 0.13
CA GLU A 147 -11.41 -0.08 1.11
C GLU A 147 -10.72 0.81 2.15
N PRO A 148 -10.16 1.97 1.76
CA PRO A 148 -9.56 2.87 2.72
C PRO A 148 -10.63 3.60 3.54
N SER A 149 -10.50 3.68 4.86
CA SER A 149 -11.46 4.45 5.66
C SER A 149 -11.33 5.97 5.42
N LEU A 150 -10.11 6.49 5.32
CA LEU A 150 -9.88 7.90 5.02
C LEU A 150 -8.65 8.10 4.14
N MET A 151 -8.85 8.76 3.01
CA MET A 151 -7.79 9.27 2.14
C MET A 151 -7.75 10.79 2.22
N ASN A 152 -6.63 11.34 2.71
CA ASN A 152 -6.37 12.77 2.83
C ASN A 152 -5.03 13.12 2.15
N GLY A 153 -4.98 13.14 0.83
CA GLY A 153 -3.73 13.11 0.06
C GLY A 153 -3.60 14.23 -0.97
N ARG A 154 -2.42 14.34 -1.59
CA ARG A 154 -2.19 15.24 -2.73
C ARG A 154 -2.67 14.62 -4.06
N ALA A 155 -2.54 13.31 -4.23
CA ALA A 155 -2.87 12.63 -5.47
C ALA A 155 -3.19 11.14 -5.25
N PHE A 156 -4.18 10.63 -5.99
CA PHE A 156 -4.49 9.22 -6.17
C PHE A 156 -4.62 8.95 -7.67
N GLU A 157 -3.62 8.29 -8.26
CA GLU A 157 -3.46 8.22 -9.73
C GLU A 157 -3.10 6.81 -10.22
N PRO A 158 -3.95 5.78 -10.01
CA PRO A 158 -3.64 4.47 -10.54
C PRO A 158 -3.86 4.42 -12.06
N SER A 159 -2.92 3.84 -12.82
CA SER A 159 -3.11 3.77 -14.28
C SER A 159 -4.23 2.81 -14.67
N LEU A 160 -4.32 1.65 -14.01
CA LEU A 160 -5.38 0.66 -14.26
C LEU A 160 -5.88 0.05 -12.94
N MET A 161 -7.18 0.16 -12.71
CA MET A 161 -7.91 -0.55 -11.66
C MET A 161 -8.82 -1.60 -12.29
N ASN A 162 -8.60 -2.86 -11.93
CA ASN A 162 -9.41 -4.00 -12.32
C ASN A 162 -9.82 -4.78 -11.06
N GLY A 163 -11.02 -4.57 -10.54
CA GLY A 163 -11.38 -5.17 -9.24
C GLY A 163 -12.86 -5.38 -9.05
N ARG A 164 -13.24 -6.05 -7.95
CA ARG A 164 -14.68 -6.18 -7.60
C ARG A 164 -15.22 -4.94 -6.92
N ALA A 165 -14.44 -4.27 -6.09
CA ALA A 165 -14.93 -3.14 -5.30
C ALA A 165 -13.83 -2.11 -5.02
N PHE A 166 -14.23 -0.84 -5.04
CA PHE A 166 -13.48 0.30 -4.53
C PHE A 166 -14.41 1.13 -3.64
N GLU A 167 -14.23 1.07 -2.32
CA GLU A 167 -15.21 1.56 -1.34
C GLU A 167 -14.56 2.42 -0.25
N PRO A 168 -14.05 3.62 -0.58
CA PRO A 168 -13.48 4.49 0.43
C PRO A 168 -14.60 5.16 1.25
N SER A 169 -14.44 5.27 2.57
CA SER A 169 -15.44 6.00 3.37
C SER A 169 -15.33 7.52 3.17
N LEU A 170 -14.11 8.06 3.10
CA LEU A 170 -13.90 9.50 2.86
C LEU A 170 -12.68 9.75 1.98
N ILE A 171 -12.88 10.50 0.90
CA ILE A 171 -11.81 11.08 0.08
C ILE A 171 -11.78 12.59 0.30
N ASN A 172 -10.63 13.13 0.69
CA ASN A 172 -10.37 14.55 0.85
C ASN A 172 -9.02 14.91 0.22
N GLY A 173 -8.98 15.84 -0.71
CA GLY A 173 -7.74 16.18 -1.42
C GLY A 173 -8.00 16.65 -2.84
N PRO A 174 -7.00 17.19 -3.56
CA PRO A 174 -7.24 17.90 -4.79
C PRO A 174 -7.48 17.01 -6.02
N ALA A 175 -7.00 15.75 -6.05
CA ALA A 175 -7.04 14.93 -7.27
C ALA A 175 -7.27 13.42 -7.04
N PHE A 176 -8.14 12.84 -7.87
CA PHE A 176 -8.36 11.40 -8.09
C PHE A 176 -8.43 11.16 -9.61
N GLU A 177 -7.36 10.63 -10.21
CA GLU A 177 -7.17 10.61 -11.67
C GLU A 177 -6.76 9.21 -12.19
N PRO A 178 -7.63 8.20 -12.11
CA PRO A 178 -7.30 6.89 -12.66
C PRO A 178 -7.42 6.88 -14.19
N SER A 179 -6.47 6.28 -14.92
CA SER A 179 -6.61 6.24 -16.39
C SER A 179 -7.73 5.29 -16.83
N LEU A 180 -7.84 4.10 -16.23
CA LEU A 180 -8.88 3.13 -16.55
C LEU A 180 -9.41 2.43 -15.29
N ILE A 181 -10.74 2.44 -15.13
CA ILE A 181 -11.45 1.64 -14.12
C ILE A 181 -12.29 0.57 -14.81
N ASN A 182 -12.08 -0.68 -14.41
CA ASN A 182 -12.85 -1.84 -14.85
C ASN A 182 -13.29 -2.66 -13.63
N GLY A 183 -14.58 -2.91 -13.49
CA GLY A 183 -15.09 -3.57 -12.29
C GLY A 183 -16.54 -3.21 -12.03
N PRO A 184 -17.24 -3.92 -11.14
CA PRO A 184 -18.66 -3.71 -10.91
C PRO A 184 -18.99 -2.51 -10.01
N ALA A 185 -18.09 -2.02 -9.14
CA ALA A 185 -18.45 -1.00 -8.14
C ALA A 185 -17.32 0.00 -7.79
N PHE A 186 -17.71 1.27 -7.65
CA PHE A 186 -16.96 2.40 -7.08
C PHE A 186 -17.93 3.19 -6.17
N GLU A 187 -17.85 3.00 -4.85
CA GLU A 187 -18.87 3.44 -3.88
C GLU A 187 -18.25 4.27 -2.73
N PRO A 188 -17.79 5.51 -3.00
CA PRO A 188 -17.30 6.38 -1.95
C PRO A 188 -18.43 6.95 -1.08
N SER A 189 -18.33 6.91 0.25
CA SER A 189 -19.38 7.55 1.09
C SER A 189 -19.34 9.08 1.01
N LEU A 190 -18.16 9.69 1.07
CA LEU A 190 -18.01 11.16 0.99
C LEU A 190 -16.77 11.54 0.16
N MET A 191 -16.94 12.48 -0.77
CA MET A 191 -15.82 13.09 -1.51
C MET A 191 -15.81 14.62 -1.34
N ASN A 192 -14.68 15.18 -0.92
CA ASN A 192 -14.52 16.61 -0.66
C ASN A 192 -13.24 17.19 -1.30
N GLY A 193 -13.40 18.26 -2.08
CA GLY A 193 -12.27 19.00 -2.67
C GLY A 193 -11.57 18.31 -3.84
N CYS A 194 -12.06 17.14 -4.29
CA CYS A 194 -11.42 16.30 -5.30
C CYS A 194 -11.88 16.66 -6.72
N ALA A 195 -10.92 16.77 -7.64
CA ALA A 195 -11.17 16.49 -9.06
C ALA A 195 -11.27 14.96 -9.24
N PHE A 196 -12.26 14.50 -9.99
CA PHE A 196 -12.44 13.10 -10.35
C PHE A 196 -12.42 12.97 -11.87
N GLU A 197 -11.30 12.49 -12.43
CA GLU A 197 -11.03 12.55 -13.89
C GLU A 197 -10.60 11.20 -14.48
N PRO A 198 -11.49 10.19 -14.52
CA PRO A 198 -11.16 8.94 -15.20
C PRO A 198 -11.14 9.11 -16.73
N SER A 199 -10.12 8.56 -17.41
CA SER A 199 -10.13 8.55 -18.88
C SER A 199 -11.13 7.56 -19.47
N LEU A 200 -11.37 6.42 -18.79
CA LEU A 200 -12.36 5.42 -19.19
C LEU A 200 -12.87 4.61 -17.99
N MET A 201 -14.20 4.37 -17.95
CA MET A 201 -14.85 3.50 -16.96
C MET A 201 -15.71 2.45 -17.66
N ASN A 202 -15.48 1.16 -17.36
CA ASN A 202 -16.19 0.03 -17.95
C ASN A 202 -16.85 -0.85 -16.88
N GLY A 203 -18.17 -0.98 -16.95
CA GLY A 203 -18.93 -1.88 -16.07
C GLY A 203 -19.09 -1.40 -14.63
N VAL A 204 -18.68 -0.16 -14.32
CA VAL A 204 -18.61 0.40 -12.96
C VAL A 204 -19.94 1.04 -12.56
N ALA A 205 -20.52 0.60 -11.45
CA ALA A 205 -21.51 1.37 -10.71
C ALA A 205 -20.79 2.47 -9.92
N PHE A 206 -21.29 3.71 -9.99
CA PHE A 206 -20.75 4.84 -9.25
C PHE A 206 -21.81 5.44 -8.33
N GLU A 207 -21.66 5.26 -7.02
CA GLU A 207 -22.70 5.60 -6.04
C GLU A 207 -22.15 6.40 -4.84
N PRO A 208 -21.85 7.70 -5.00
CA PRO A 208 -21.45 8.52 -3.87
C PRO A 208 -22.63 8.90 -2.99
N SER A 209 -22.49 8.84 -1.66
CA SER A 209 -23.54 9.35 -0.75
C SER A 209 -23.54 10.88 -0.67
N LEU A 210 -22.37 11.52 -0.72
CA LEU A 210 -22.23 12.98 -0.75
C LEU A 210 -20.96 13.41 -1.50
N MET A 211 -21.08 14.45 -2.34
CA MET A 211 -19.97 15.03 -3.10
C MET A 211 -19.95 16.55 -2.93
N ASN A 212 -18.80 17.11 -2.54
CA ASN A 212 -18.55 18.55 -2.41
C ASN A 212 -17.25 18.90 -3.15
N GLY A 213 -17.32 19.40 -4.38
CA GLY A 213 -16.12 19.65 -5.19
C GLY A 213 -16.42 20.42 -6.48
N ARG A 214 -15.38 20.78 -7.24
CA ARG A 214 -15.49 21.45 -8.54
C ARG A 214 -14.99 20.48 -9.62
N ALA A 215 -15.81 20.24 -10.63
CA ALA A 215 -15.52 19.50 -11.86
C ALA A 215 -15.63 17.96 -11.80
N PHE A 216 -16.59 17.46 -12.58
CA PHE A 216 -16.72 16.08 -13.01
C PHE A 216 -17.00 16.10 -14.52
N GLU A 217 -16.05 15.67 -15.36
CA GLU A 217 -16.23 15.59 -16.82
C GLU A 217 -15.82 14.21 -17.36
N PRO A 218 -16.75 13.25 -17.52
CA PRO A 218 -16.45 12.03 -18.26
C PRO A 218 -16.73 12.24 -19.74
N SER A 219 -15.71 12.10 -20.59
CA SER A 219 -15.93 11.93 -22.02
C SER A 219 -16.26 10.46 -22.33
N LEU A 220 -17.51 10.22 -22.78
CA LEU A 220 -18.09 8.94 -23.21
C LEU A 220 -18.48 7.88 -22.15
N ASN A 221 -19.31 8.27 -21.17
CA ASN A 221 -20.68 7.72 -20.92
C ASN A 221 -21.24 8.28 -19.60
N ARG A 222 -21.62 9.56 -19.71
CA ARG A 222 -22.32 10.50 -18.81
C ARG A 222 -22.68 10.06 -17.38
N TRP A 223 -22.10 10.80 -16.43
CA TRP A 223 -22.72 11.24 -15.17
C TRP A 223 -22.39 12.74 -14.96
N THR A 224 -23.10 13.47 -14.10
CA THR A 224 -22.88 14.92 -13.86
C THR A 224 -23.14 15.26 -12.41
N CYS A 225 -22.22 16.00 -11.78
CA CYS A 225 -22.50 16.90 -10.66
C CYS A 225 -21.92 18.29 -10.99
N ILE A 226 -22.64 19.34 -10.57
CA ILE A 226 -22.46 20.76 -10.92
C ILE A 226 -21.20 21.34 -10.27
#